data_AF-A0A0C2G7T3-F1
#
_entry.id   AF-A0A0C2G7T3-F1
#
_cell.length_a   1.000
_cell.length_b   1.000
_cell.length_c   1.000
_cell.angle_alpha   90.00
_cell.angle_beta   90.00
_cell.angle_gamma   90.00
#
_symmetry.space_group_name_H-M   'P 1'
#
loop_
_entity.id
_entity.type
_entity.pdbx_description
1 polymer ?
#
loop_
_entity_poly.entity_id
_entity_poly.type
_entity_poly.pdbx_seq_one_letter_code
_entity_poly.pdbx_strand_id
1 'polypeptide(L)'
;MLQILIDCGQLDLFERNAAGQSPLLFAARLAHPDLECVSILVKAIDDVRKRRHDDVLSEHFDDVEANRRELLKVLPLFNEADAKYALTDAFGRNVMHYAALYNAPHLINYFTSCGANVNLIDINGDAPIHLAARDANVEALVALIRNNCDINIRDGSDRTAYEVADSQGHTVVCGVLLIAKNAPGTDLMDRIKDFSAMSEVV
;
A
#
# COMPACT_ATOMS: atom_id res chain seq x y z
N MET A 1 20.08 -7.86 -11.88
CA MET A 1 20.54 -6.49 -12.16
C MET A 1 20.18 -5.53 -11.02
N LEU A 2 18.90 -5.48 -10.59
CA LEU A 2 18.47 -4.60 -9.49
C LEU A 2 19.23 -4.82 -8.17
N GLN A 3 19.41 -6.08 -7.73
CA GLN A 3 20.19 -6.40 -6.52
C GLN A 3 21.62 -5.86 -6.58
N ILE A 4 22.28 -5.94 -7.73
CA ILE A 4 23.65 -5.44 -7.92
C ILE A 4 23.69 -3.92 -7.73
N LEU A 5 22.70 -3.18 -8.24
CA LEU A 5 22.64 -1.73 -8.07
C LEU A 5 22.45 -1.32 -6.60
N ILE A 6 21.70 -2.13 -5.83
CA ILE A 6 21.52 -1.94 -4.39
C ILE A 6 22.84 -2.24 -3.65
N ASP A 7 23.47 -3.39 -3.95
CA ASP A 7 24.71 -3.82 -3.29
C ASP A 7 25.88 -2.87 -3.56
N CYS A 8 25.94 -2.29 -4.76
CA CYS A 8 26.94 -1.29 -5.14
C CYS A 8 26.61 0.14 -4.65
N GLY A 9 25.48 0.35 -3.97
CA GLY A 9 25.05 1.67 -3.48
C GLY A 9 24.73 2.69 -4.58
N GLN A 10 24.48 2.22 -5.81
CA GLN A 10 24.20 3.07 -6.97
C GLN A 10 22.72 3.42 -7.10
N LEU A 11 21.85 2.71 -6.37
CA LEU A 11 20.42 2.98 -6.30
C LEU A 11 20.08 3.53 -4.91
N ASP A 12 19.66 4.80 -4.84
CA ASP A 12 19.06 5.35 -3.64
C ASP A 12 17.60 4.86 -3.54
N LEU A 13 17.35 3.99 -2.56
CA LEU A 13 16.04 3.39 -2.28
C LEU A 13 14.97 4.41 -1.89
N PHE A 14 15.38 5.62 -1.51
CA PHE A 14 14.50 6.70 -1.05
C PHE A 14 14.53 7.93 -1.96
N GLU A 15 15.27 7.92 -3.07
CA GLU A 15 15.21 9.00 -4.05
C GLU A 15 13.79 9.17 -4.59
N ARG A 16 13.39 10.42 -4.83
CA ARG A 16 12.06 10.74 -5.34
C ARG A 16 12.13 11.29 -6.76
N ASN A 17 11.35 10.70 -7.66
CA ASN A 17 11.16 11.25 -8.99
C ASN A 17 10.28 12.53 -8.94
N ALA A 18 10.03 13.14 -10.10
CA ALA A 18 9.20 14.34 -10.21
C ALA A 18 7.75 14.18 -9.69
N ALA A 19 7.24 12.95 -9.59
CA ALA A 19 5.93 12.63 -9.01
C ALA A 19 6.00 12.31 -7.51
N GLY A 20 7.15 12.48 -6.86
CA GLY A 20 7.38 12.15 -5.46
C GLY A 20 7.49 10.65 -5.17
N GLN A 21 7.62 9.80 -6.19
CA GLN A 21 7.63 8.35 -6.03
C GLN A 21 9.04 7.85 -5.70
N SER A 22 9.14 6.97 -4.70
CA SER A 22 10.32 6.14 -4.48
C SER A 22 10.43 5.03 -5.54
N PRO A 23 11.59 4.38 -5.71
CA PRO A 23 11.73 3.20 -6.56
C PRO A 23 10.68 2.11 -6.29
N LEU A 24 10.34 1.88 -5.01
CA LEU A 24 9.31 0.90 -4.63
C LEU A 24 7.91 1.32 -5.10
N LEU A 25 7.53 2.58 -4.89
CA LEU A 25 6.24 3.09 -5.36
C LEU A 25 6.14 3.07 -6.88
N PHE A 26 7.22 3.43 -7.56
CA PHE A 26 7.29 3.39 -9.01
C PHE A 26 7.11 1.96 -9.54
N ALA A 27 7.76 0.96 -8.90
CA ALA A 27 7.58 -0.44 -9.23
C ALA A 27 6.13 -0.92 -8.99
N ALA A 28 5.52 -0.54 -7.86
CA ALA A 28 4.13 -0.85 -7.57
C ALA A 28 3.14 -0.20 -8.57
N ARG A 29 3.42 1.04 -9.01
CA ARG A 29 2.60 1.75 -10.00
C ARG A 29 2.67 1.13 -11.39
N LEU A 30 3.83 0.65 -11.81
CA LEU A 30 3.92 0.03 -13.13
C LEU A 30 3.24 -1.34 -13.20
N ALA A 31 2.67 -1.82 -12.08
CA ALA A 31 1.95 -3.08 -11.97
C ALA A 31 2.73 -4.24 -12.63
N HIS A 32 4.06 -4.20 -12.52
CA HIS A 32 4.88 -5.24 -13.09
C HIS A 32 4.48 -6.57 -12.43
N PRO A 33 4.16 -7.62 -13.20
CA PRO A 33 3.82 -8.94 -12.67
C PRO A 33 4.98 -9.57 -11.88
N ASP A 34 6.19 -9.00 -11.99
CA ASP A 34 7.38 -9.46 -11.27
C ASP A 34 7.38 -8.94 -9.82
N LEU A 35 6.71 -9.71 -8.97
CA LEU A 35 6.85 -9.66 -7.51
C LEU A 35 8.33 -9.69 -7.07
N GLU A 36 9.22 -10.25 -7.90
CA GLU A 36 10.66 -10.31 -7.65
C GLU A 36 11.27 -8.91 -7.42
N CYS A 37 11.05 -7.96 -8.33
CA CYS A 37 11.56 -6.58 -8.21
C CYS A 37 11.03 -5.89 -6.94
N VAL A 38 9.74 -6.04 -6.68
CA VAL A 38 9.09 -5.51 -5.48
C VAL A 38 9.70 -6.12 -4.22
N SER A 39 9.90 -7.44 -4.21
CA SER A 39 10.43 -8.16 -3.05
C SER A 39 11.88 -7.81 -2.74
N ILE A 40 12.71 -7.57 -3.76
CA ILE A 40 14.10 -7.12 -3.62
C ILE A 40 14.12 -5.74 -2.96
N LEU A 41 13.28 -4.81 -3.44
CA LEU A 41 13.20 -3.46 -2.89
C LEU A 41 12.69 -3.44 -1.45
N VAL A 42 11.66 -4.23 -1.13
CA VAL A 42 11.14 -4.34 0.24
C VAL A 42 12.20 -4.89 1.19
N LYS A 43 12.88 -5.98 0.83
CA LYS A 43 13.97 -6.55 1.64
C LYS A 43 15.10 -5.54 1.88
N ALA A 44 15.53 -4.86 0.83
CA ALA A 44 16.59 -3.86 0.93
C ALA A 44 16.19 -2.68 1.85
N ILE A 45 14.94 -2.22 1.77
CA ILE A 45 14.41 -1.18 2.66
C ILE A 45 14.40 -1.67 4.12
N ASP A 46 13.95 -2.88 4.39
CA ASP A 46 13.90 -3.45 5.74
C ASP A 46 15.31 -3.65 6.34
N ASP A 47 16.28 -4.09 5.54
CA ASP A 47 17.68 -4.21 5.96
C ASP A 47 18.27 -2.85 6.34
N VAL A 48 17.99 -1.80 5.55
CA VAL A 48 18.43 -0.43 5.88
C VAL A 48 17.78 0.07 7.17
N ARG A 49 16.49 -0.21 7.38
CA ARG A 49 15.78 0.16 8.62
C ARG A 49 16.35 -0.56 9.84
N LYS A 50 16.64 -1.86 9.72
CA LYS A 50 17.21 -2.67 10.79
C LYS A 50 18.61 -2.19 11.19
N ARG A 51 19.52 -2.00 10.23
CA ARG A 51 20.87 -1.47 10.51
C ARG A 51 20.82 -0.14 11.26
N ARG A 52 19.96 0.80 10.80
CA ARG A 52 19.80 2.11 11.46
C ARG A 52 19.24 2.00 12.87
N HIS A 53 18.31 1.09 13.11
CA HIS A 53 17.78 0.82 14.46
C HIS A 53 18.86 0.26 15.40
N ASP A 54 19.66 -0.69 14.90
CA ASP A 54 20.77 -1.28 15.65
C ASP A 54 21.87 -0.25 15.95
N ASP A 55 22.18 0.64 15.01
CA ASP A 55 23.11 1.77 15.18
C ASP A 55 22.65 2.68 16.33
N VAL A 56 21.37 3.10 16.34
CA VAL A 56 20.81 3.97 17.38
C VAL A 56 20.87 3.35 18.79
N LEU A 57 20.81 2.02 18.89
CA LEU A 57 20.84 1.29 20.15
C LEU A 57 22.26 0.95 20.64
N SER A 58 23.29 1.14 19.82
CA SER A 58 24.67 0.84 20.18
C SER A 58 25.25 1.92 21.12
N GLU A 59 25.96 1.50 22.19
CA GLU A 59 26.61 2.41 23.16
C GLU A 59 27.89 3.10 22.63
N HIS A 60 28.31 2.83 21.39
CA HIS A 60 29.53 3.39 20.75
C HIS A 60 29.24 4.64 19.91
N PHE A 61 28.54 5.63 20.46
CA PHE A 61 28.17 6.84 19.73
C PHE A 61 28.69 8.11 20.39
N ASP A 62 29.86 8.57 19.91
CA ASP A 62 30.28 9.95 20.07
C ASP A 62 29.33 10.87 19.27
N ASP A 63 28.82 11.92 19.93
CA ASP A 63 28.10 13.07 19.35
C ASP A 63 26.67 12.88 18.81
N VAL A 64 25.82 12.22 19.61
CA VAL A 64 24.36 12.12 19.38
C VAL A 64 23.66 13.49 19.23
N GLU A 65 24.11 14.57 19.84
CA GLU A 65 23.40 15.86 19.78
C GLU A 65 23.58 16.60 18.43
N ALA A 66 24.82 16.63 17.91
CA ALA A 66 25.15 17.24 16.63
C ALA A 66 24.69 16.37 15.46
N ASN A 67 24.87 15.05 15.60
CA ASN A 67 24.51 14.10 14.57
C ASN A 67 23.00 13.87 14.52
N ARG A 68 22.25 13.98 15.63
CA ARG A 68 20.77 13.88 15.62
C ARG A 68 20.14 14.90 14.68
N ARG A 69 20.64 16.13 14.58
CA ARG A 69 20.05 17.15 13.67
C ARG A 69 20.35 16.88 12.20
N GLU A 70 21.55 16.38 11.89
CA GLU A 70 21.93 16.07 10.50
C GLU A 70 21.36 14.72 10.08
N LEU A 71 21.37 13.71 10.96
CA LEU A 71 20.67 12.44 10.80
C LEU A 71 19.17 12.63 10.68
N LEU A 72 18.51 13.49 11.47
CA LEU A 72 17.06 13.78 11.31
C LEU A 72 16.74 14.45 9.97
N LYS A 73 17.66 15.23 9.39
CA LYS A 73 17.50 15.78 8.04
C LYS A 73 17.67 14.72 6.94
N VAL A 74 18.52 13.73 7.17
CA VAL A 74 18.87 12.67 6.20
C VAL A 74 17.97 11.42 6.38
N LEU A 75 17.32 11.29 7.53
CA LEU A 75 16.50 10.15 7.96
C LEU A 75 15.08 10.63 8.32
N PRO A 76 14.16 10.73 7.35
CA PRO A 76 12.76 11.05 7.61
C PRO A 76 11.98 9.92 8.32
N LEU A 77 12.60 9.17 9.25
CA LEU A 77 12.04 7.95 9.84
C LEU A 77 12.06 7.93 11.37
N PHE A 78 12.38 9.03 12.06
CA PHE A 78 12.57 9.01 13.52
C PHE A 78 11.44 9.60 14.38
N ASN A 79 10.40 10.22 13.81
CA ASN A 79 9.23 10.60 14.61
C ASN A 79 8.17 9.50 14.51
N GLU A 80 7.57 9.11 15.63
CA GLU A 80 6.51 8.07 15.70
C GLU A 80 5.26 8.41 14.87
N ALA A 81 5.14 9.64 14.35
CA ALA A 81 4.17 10.04 13.34
C ALA A 81 4.61 9.80 11.88
N ASP A 82 5.93 9.70 11.63
CA ASP A 82 6.59 9.46 10.34
C ASP A 82 6.99 7.98 10.12
N ALA A 83 6.76 7.12 11.12
CA ALA A 83 6.84 5.67 10.98
C ALA A 83 5.71 5.06 10.12
N LYS A 84 4.79 5.90 9.60
CA LYS A 84 3.65 5.51 8.76
C LYS A 84 3.93 5.57 7.25
N TYR A 85 5.20 5.46 6.87
CA TYR A 85 5.78 5.41 5.53
C TYR A 85 6.13 6.75 4.87
N ALA A 86 7.43 7.06 4.87
CA ALA A 86 8.08 7.70 3.73
C ALA A 86 8.04 6.78 2.47
N LEU A 87 6.87 6.25 2.12
CA LEU A 87 6.54 5.46 0.92
C LEU A 87 5.20 5.94 0.33
N THR A 88 4.84 7.19 0.55
CA THR A 88 3.79 7.84 -0.23
C THR A 88 4.41 8.68 -1.33
N ASP A 89 3.69 8.82 -2.43
CA ASP A 89 4.02 9.76 -3.49
C ASP A 89 3.59 11.20 -3.15
N ALA A 90 3.72 12.14 -4.09
CA ALA A 90 3.29 13.52 -3.90
C ALA A 90 1.77 13.68 -3.65
N PHE A 91 0.97 12.64 -3.95
CA PHE A 91 -0.47 12.61 -3.71
C PHE A 91 -0.83 11.92 -2.38
N GLY A 92 0.15 11.52 -1.56
CA GLY A 92 -0.12 10.77 -0.33
C GLY A 92 -0.45 9.30 -0.57
N ARG A 93 -0.26 8.77 -1.78
CA ARG A 93 -0.60 7.38 -2.14
C ARG A 93 0.54 6.44 -1.82
N ASN A 94 0.24 5.38 -1.08
CA ASN A 94 1.17 4.26 -0.84
C ASN A 94 1.02 3.14 -1.88
N VAL A 95 1.81 2.07 -1.71
CA VAL A 95 1.78 0.87 -2.56
C VAL A 95 0.40 0.20 -2.67
N MET A 96 -0.46 0.33 -1.65
CA MET A 96 -1.82 -0.23 -1.66
C MET A 96 -2.73 0.52 -2.61
N HIS A 97 -2.58 1.84 -2.72
CA HIS A 97 -3.35 2.64 -3.67
C HIS A 97 -3.07 2.20 -5.10
N TYR A 98 -1.79 1.97 -5.42
CA TYR A 98 -1.38 1.52 -6.74
C TYR A 98 -1.84 0.09 -7.01
N ALA A 99 -1.68 -0.82 -6.05
CA ALA A 99 -2.17 -2.19 -6.22
C ALA A 99 -3.70 -2.25 -6.39
N ALA A 100 -4.44 -1.36 -5.72
CA ALA A 100 -5.88 -1.21 -5.89
C ALA A 100 -6.27 -0.61 -7.24
N LEU A 101 -5.55 0.43 -7.68
CA LEU A 101 -5.78 1.12 -8.96
C LEU A 101 -5.52 0.24 -10.17
N TYR A 102 -4.53 -0.66 -10.11
CA TYR A 102 -4.15 -1.54 -11.21
C TYR A 102 -4.65 -2.98 -11.07
N ASN A 103 -5.64 -3.21 -10.21
CA ASN A 103 -6.25 -4.52 -10.00
C ASN A 103 -5.23 -5.65 -9.69
N ALA A 104 -4.29 -5.40 -8.78
CA ALA A 104 -3.18 -6.30 -8.46
C ALA A 104 -3.35 -6.97 -7.08
N PRO A 105 -4.24 -7.97 -6.92
CA PRO A 105 -4.54 -8.60 -5.64
C PRO A 105 -3.33 -9.30 -5.00
N HIS A 106 -2.42 -9.83 -5.81
CA HIS A 106 -1.18 -10.47 -5.34
C HIS A 106 -0.26 -9.47 -4.62
N LEU A 107 -0.17 -8.22 -5.11
CA LEU A 107 0.57 -7.16 -4.45
C LEU A 107 -0.11 -6.71 -3.15
N ILE A 108 -1.44 -6.63 -3.11
CA ILE A 108 -2.19 -6.32 -1.88
C ILE A 108 -1.88 -7.34 -0.78
N ASN A 109 -1.95 -8.63 -1.11
CA ASN A 109 -1.63 -9.70 -0.16
C ASN A 109 -0.18 -9.62 0.33
N TYR A 110 0.76 -9.44 -0.61
CA TYR A 110 2.18 -9.32 -0.28
C TYR A 110 2.47 -8.11 0.62
N PHE A 111 2.03 -6.91 0.22
CA PHE A 111 2.29 -5.71 1.01
C PHE A 111 1.60 -5.76 2.37
N THR A 112 0.44 -6.41 2.49
CA THR A 112 -0.22 -6.61 3.79
C THR A 112 0.66 -7.49 4.69
N SER A 113 1.21 -8.58 4.17
CA SER A 113 2.17 -9.43 4.90
C SER A 113 3.43 -8.68 5.35
N CYS A 114 3.81 -7.62 4.64
CA CYS A 114 4.92 -6.73 4.98
C CYS A 114 4.49 -5.56 5.89
N GLY A 115 3.24 -5.56 6.36
CA GLY A 115 2.69 -4.59 7.30
C GLY A 115 2.18 -3.28 6.69
N ALA A 116 2.11 -3.16 5.36
CA ALA A 116 1.64 -1.95 4.69
C ALA A 116 0.22 -1.56 5.13
N ASN A 117 -0.01 -0.25 5.33
CA ASN A 117 -1.30 0.25 5.77
C ASN A 117 -2.33 0.21 4.61
N VAL A 118 -3.28 -0.71 4.70
CA VAL A 118 -4.38 -0.91 3.74
C VAL A 118 -5.43 0.20 3.77
N ASN A 119 -5.49 0.98 4.86
CA ASN A 119 -6.50 2.01 5.12
C ASN A 119 -5.93 3.43 5.03
N LEU A 120 -4.72 3.61 4.48
CA LEU A 120 -4.14 4.95 4.31
C LEU A 120 -5.01 5.76 3.33
N ILE A 121 -5.27 7.02 3.63
CA ILE A 121 -5.98 7.94 2.73
C ILE A 121 -4.99 8.84 1.99
N ASP A 122 -5.24 9.09 0.70
CA ASP A 122 -4.49 10.04 -0.12
C ASP A 122 -4.96 11.50 0.10
N ILE A 123 -4.37 12.46 -0.61
CA ILE A 123 -4.73 13.90 -0.46
C ILE A 123 -6.17 14.22 -0.86
N ASN A 124 -6.84 13.35 -1.63
CA ASN A 124 -8.25 13.48 -1.99
C ASN A 124 -9.16 12.80 -0.95
N GLY A 125 -8.59 12.25 0.12
CA GLY A 125 -9.28 11.42 1.09
C GLY A 125 -9.52 9.99 0.63
N ASP A 126 -9.05 9.60 -0.56
CA ASP A 126 -9.29 8.26 -1.08
C ASP A 126 -8.39 7.24 -0.38
N ALA A 127 -8.99 6.29 0.33
CA ALA A 127 -8.32 5.02 0.66
C ALA A 127 -8.24 4.08 -0.56
N PRO A 128 -7.33 3.08 -0.58
CA PRO A 128 -7.21 2.10 -1.67
C PRO A 128 -8.53 1.47 -2.11
N ILE A 129 -9.44 1.21 -1.16
CA ILE A 129 -10.74 0.62 -1.45
C ILE A 129 -11.64 1.52 -2.32
N HIS A 130 -11.53 2.85 -2.19
CA HIS A 130 -12.26 3.79 -3.06
C HIS A 130 -11.76 3.73 -4.49
N LEU A 131 -10.43 3.60 -4.69
CA LEU A 131 -9.85 3.45 -6.03
C LEU A 131 -10.30 2.15 -6.68
N ALA A 132 -10.27 1.03 -5.95
CA ALA A 132 -10.76 -0.24 -6.46
C ALA A 132 -12.26 -0.19 -6.81
N ALA A 133 -13.07 0.48 -5.99
CA ALA A 133 -14.49 0.64 -6.22
C ALA A 133 -14.81 1.52 -7.43
N ARG A 134 -14.07 2.64 -7.57
CA ARG A 134 -14.22 3.62 -8.65
C ARG A 134 -13.90 3.06 -10.02
N ASP A 135 -12.94 2.15 -10.12
CA ASP A 135 -12.45 1.61 -11.39
C ASP A 135 -12.96 0.18 -11.68
N ALA A 136 -13.91 -0.32 -10.86
CA ALA A 136 -14.46 -1.67 -10.96
C ALA A 136 -13.41 -2.80 -10.83
N ASN A 137 -12.34 -2.58 -10.06
CA ASN A 137 -11.27 -3.57 -9.84
C ASN A 137 -11.70 -4.58 -8.78
N VAL A 138 -12.51 -5.56 -9.18
CA VAL A 138 -13.18 -6.51 -8.28
C VAL A 138 -12.16 -7.37 -7.52
N GLU A 139 -11.11 -7.86 -8.17
CA GLU A 139 -10.13 -8.76 -7.55
C GLU A 139 -9.31 -8.02 -6.49
N ALA A 140 -8.88 -6.79 -6.79
CA ALA A 140 -8.24 -5.93 -5.80
C ALA A 140 -9.18 -5.57 -4.65
N LEU A 141 -10.44 -5.22 -4.94
CA LEU A 141 -11.45 -4.93 -3.93
C LEU A 141 -11.62 -6.12 -2.97
N VAL A 142 -11.79 -7.32 -3.51
CA VAL A 142 -11.87 -8.55 -2.73
C VAL A 142 -10.61 -8.69 -1.90
N ALA A 143 -9.41 -8.63 -2.50
CA ALA A 143 -8.15 -8.75 -1.75
C ALA A 143 -8.01 -7.72 -0.62
N LEU A 144 -8.43 -6.46 -0.80
CA LEU A 144 -8.42 -5.46 0.28
C LEU A 144 -9.32 -5.89 1.42
N ILE A 145 -10.54 -6.32 1.13
CA ILE A 145 -11.51 -6.77 2.16
C ILE A 145 -10.98 -8.02 2.89
N ARG A 146 -10.35 -8.95 2.15
CA ARG A 146 -9.69 -10.14 2.72
C ARG A 146 -8.58 -9.79 3.72
N ASN A 147 -7.90 -8.67 3.50
CA ASN A 147 -6.81 -8.17 4.31
C ASN A 147 -7.29 -7.15 5.36
N ASN A 148 -8.53 -7.29 5.85
CA ASN A 148 -9.13 -6.48 6.91
C ASN A 148 -9.13 -4.96 6.62
N CYS A 149 -9.31 -4.57 5.36
CA CYS A 149 -9.57 -3.18 5.00
C CYS A 149 -10.89 -2.71 5.62
N ASP A 150 -10.91 -1.47 6.13
CA ASP A 150 -12.12 -0.85 6.63
C ASP A 150 -12.97 -0.35 5.45
N ILE A 151 -14.09 -1.04 5.21
CA ILE A 151 -15.00 -0.74 4.11
C ILE A 151 -15.84 0.53 4.34
N ASN A 152 -15.84 1.07 5.57
CA ASN A 152 -16.64 2.24 5.95
C ASN A 152 -15.83 3.54 5.96
N ILE A 153 -14.55 3.51 5.54
CA ILE A 153 -13.76 4.74 5.34
C ILE A 153 -14.53 5.64 4.38
N ARG A 154 -14.52 6.94 4.66
CA ARG A 154 -15.14 7.95 3.83
C ARG A 154 -14.07 8.73 3.05
N ASP A 155 -14.29 8.90 1.75
CA ASP A 155 -13.47 9.73 0.87
C ASP A 155 -13.61 11.23 1.20
N GLY A 156 -12.87 12.08 0.48
CA GLY A 156 -12.95 13.54 0.68
C GLY A 156 -14.30 14.16 0.31
N SER A 157 -15.21 13.41 -0.31
CA SER A 157 -16.60 13.80 -0.57
C SER A 157 -17.59 13.18 0.42
N ASP A 158 -17.09 12.65 1.54
CA ASP A 158 -17.85 11.96 2.57
C ASP A 158 -18.58 10.70 2.06
N ARG A 159 -18.01 10.02 1.06
CA ARG A 159 -18.59 8.79 0.48
C ARG A 159 -17.79 7.56 0.86
N THR A 160 -18.49 6.48 1.17
CA THR A 160 -17.93 5.13 1.29
C THR A 160 -17.60 4.53 -0.07
N ALA A 161 -16.78 3.49 -0.10
CA ALA A 161 -16.50 2.73 -1.32
C ALA A 161 -17.78 2.23 -2.04
N TYR A 162 -18.83 1.91 -1.28
CA TYR A 162 -20.12 1.51 -1.85
C TYR A 162 -20.79 2.65 -2.60
N GLU A 163 -20.87 3.84 -1.98
CA GLU A 163 -21.48 5.02 -2.60
C GLU A 163 -20.68 5.50 -3.82
N VAL A 164 -19.35 5.35 -3.80
CA VAL A 164 -18.51 5.56 -4.98
C VAL A 164 -18.89 4.59 -6.10
N ALA A 165 -18.92 3.29 -5.83
CA ALA A 165 -19.27 2.27 -6.82
C ALA A 165 -20.68 2.45 -7.39
N ASP A 166 -21.65 2.77 -6.53
CA ASP A 166 -23.04 2.98 -6.91
C ASP A 166 -23.19 4.20 -7.83
N SER A 167 -22.50 5.30 -7.51
CA SER A 167 -22.48 6.49 -8.37
C SER A 167 -21.87 6.26 -9.75
N GLN A 168 -21.00 5.24 -9.89
CA GLN A 168 -20.39 4.84 -11.16
C GLN A 168 -21.18 3.73 -11.88
N GLY A 169 -22.23 3.16 -11.25
CA GLY A 169 -23.00 2.05 -11.80
C GLY A 169 -22.30 0.68 -11.73
N HIS A 170 -21.32 0.53 -10.85
CA HIS A 170 -20.51 -0.70 -10.71
C HIS A 170 -21.24 -1.76 -9.87
N THR A 171 -22.28 -2.37 -10.44
CA THR A 171 -23.20 -3.30 -9.74
C THR A 171 -22.51 -4.48 -9.07
N VAL A 172 -21.48 -5.05 -9.70
CA VAL A 172 -20.69 -6.17 -9.13
C VAL A 172 -19.96 -5.73 -7.87
N VAL A 173 -19.28 -4.58 -7.90
CA VAL A 173 -18.59 -4.00 -6.76
C VAL A 173 -19.57 -3.68 -5.63
N CYS A 174 -20.72 -3.08 -5.96
CA CYS A 174 -21.79 -2.83 -5.00
C CYS A 174 -22.25 -4.12 -4.31
N GLY A 175 -22.43 -5.19 -5.08
CA GLY A 175 -22.77 -6.52 -4.57
C GLY A 175 -21.74 -7.04 -3.58
N VAL A 176 -20.46 -7.02 -3.95
CA VAL A 176 -19.36 -7.47 -3.07
C VAL A 176 -19.32 -6.67 -1.76
N LEU A 177 -19.42 -5.34 -1.85
CA LEU A 177 -19.40 -4.47 -0.67
C LEU A 177 -20.62 -4.66 0.23
N LEU A 178 -21.80 -4.91 -0.34
CA LEU A 178 -23.01 -5.18 0.43
C LEU A 178 -22.93 -6.53 1.16
N ILE A 179 -22.38 -7.57 0.49
CA ILE A 179 -22.12 -8.86 1.15
C ILE A 179 -21.10 -8.66 2.28
N ALA A 180 -20.03 -7.90 2.05
CA ALA A 180 -19.01 -7.60 3.06
C ALA A 180 -19.57 -6.88 4.28
N LYS A 181 -20.50 -5.94 4.08
CA LYS A 181 -21.18 -5.22 5.17
C LYS A 181 -22.09 -6.12 6.01
N ASN A 182 -22.77 -7.08 5.36
CA ASN A 182 -23.77 -7.94 6.01
C ASN A 182 -23.16 -9.21 6.63
N ALA A 183 -21.90 -9.54 6.35
CA ALA A 183 -21.21 -10.71 6.88
C ALA A 183 -19.74 -10.37 7.20
N PRO A 184 -19.44 -9.72 8.35
CA PRO A 184 -18.06 -9.49 8.76
C PRO A 184 -17.39 -10.82 9.12
N GLY A 185 -16.32 -11.20 8.40
CA GLY A 185 -15.46 -12.34 8.75
C GLY A 185 -15.40 -13.45 7.69
N THR A 186 -15.13 -14.68 8.12
CA THR A 186 -14.83 -15.82 7.24
C THR A 186 -15.99 -16.22 6.30
N ASP A 187 -17.24 -15.97 6.70
CA ASP A 187 -18.44 -16.26 5.90
C ASP A 187 -18.49 -15.44 4.59
N LEU A 188 -17.89 -14.25 4.59
CA LEU A 188 -17.77 -13.42 3.39
C LEU A 188 -17.01 -14.10 2.26
N MET A 189 -15.96 -14.84 2.61
CA MET A 189 -15.05 -15.47 1.65
C MET A 189 -15.73 -16.55 0.84
N ASP A 190 -16.58 -17.33 1.50
CA ASP A 190 -17.32 -18.41 0.87
C ASP A 190 -18.44 -17.83 0.01
N ARG A 191 -19.12 -16.78 0.48
CA ARG A 191 -20.15 -16.07 -0.29
C ARG A 191 -19.60 -15.32 -1.51
N ILE A 192 -18.37 -14.80 -1.46
CA ILE A 192 -17.71 -14.18 -2.62
C ILE A 192 -17.27 -15.24 -3.64
N LYS A 193 -16.79 -16.42 -3.22
CA LYS A 193 -16.42 -17.50 -4.16
C LYS A 193 -17.62 -17.92 -5.00
N ASP A 194 -18.78 -18.07 -4.35
CA ASP A 194 -20.03 -18.39 -5.03
C ASP A 194 -20.42 -17.29 -6.04
N PHE A 195 -20.17 -16.01 -5.71
CA PHE A 195 -20.43 -14.89 -6.61
C PHE A 195 -19.47 -14.85 -7.81
N SER A 196 -18.16 -15.09 -7.62
CA SER A 196 -17.20 -15.17 -8.72
C SER A 196 -17.51 -16.33 -9.69
N ALA A 197 -18.04 -17.45 -9.17
CA ALA A 197 -18.50 -18.56 -9.99
C ALA A 197 -19.77 -18.21 -10.81
N MET A 198 -20.56 -17.23 -10.38
CA MET A 198 -21.72 -16.73 -11.14
C MET A 198 -21.33 -15.72 -12.23
N SER A 199 -20.24 -14.94 -12.04
CA SER A 199 -19.78 -13.97 -13.05
C SER A 199 -19.07 -14.61 -14.26
N GLU A 200 -18.61 -15.85 -14.16
CA GLU A 200 -18.05 -16.61 -15.31
C GLU A 200 -19.14 -17.23 -16.22
N VAL A 201 -20.42 -17.08 -15.89
CA VAL A 201 -21.54 -17.75 -16.59
C VAL A 201 -22.39 -16.75 -17.41
N VAL A 202 -21.94 -15.50 -17.59
CA VAL A 202 -22.65 -14.49 -18.40
C VAL A 202 -21.81 -14.00 -19.56
#